data_AF-A0AAN7VPI4-F1
#
_entry.id   AF-A0AAN7VPI4-F1
#
_cell.length_a   1.000
_cell.length_b   1.000
_cell.length_c   1.000
_cell.angle_alpha   90.00
_cell.angle_beta   90.00
_cell.angle_gamma   90.00
#
_symmetry.space_group_name_H-M   'P 1'
#
loop_
_entity.id
_entity.type
_entity.pdbx_description
1 polymer ?
#
loop_
_entity_poly.entity_id
_entity_poly.type
_entity_poly.pdbx_seq_one_letter_code
_entity_poly.pdbx_strand_id
1 'polypeptide(L)'
;MAEETHDASMTIPKAMIASFLINGTLVFAMMMTYIFTLVDYDSIVNSREGHLGIPYLRAFANSTNSIPAGAALAALIVVLQIIGVTTWMTSCSRQIWAFGRDQGFPFSGWITKVDRGRTHPVNALVAVWGFVVLICLITLGSSVAFNAINSVQVLAIVSTYLTSIACLLWRRSFGDPLPASPWTLGRAAIPLNMVAFCYCIFLGIFVPFPAVLPVTVQNFNWAPVIFIGVMLLSALYYQLWAKKRYYGPVVLVQQRTGDFDSRKVREPSRAKMDSSSPGLFGVSSMLEFWSSTRQSNFAR
;
A
#
# COMPACT_ATOMS: atom_id res chain seq x y z
N MET A 1 3.86 11.02 -5.58
CA MET A 1 5.11 11.10 -4.76
C MET A 1 6.35 10.81 -5.58
N ALA A 2 6.46 9.67 -6.27
CA ALA A 2 7.61 9.44 -7.16
C ALA A 2 7.72 10.50 -8.28
N GLU A 3 6.60 11.04 -8.74
CA GLU A 3 6.53 12.13 -9.72
C GLU A 3 7.02 13.50 -9.18
N GLU A 4 7.09 13.66 -7.86
CA GLU A 4 7.51 14.92 -7.19
C GLU A 4 8.98 14.86 -6.75
N THR A 5 9.63 13.69 -6.86
CA THR A 5 11.02 13.48 -6.44
C THR A 5 11.98 13.72 -7.59
N HIS A 6 12.95 14.62 -7.42
CA HIS A 6 14.06 14.78 -8.34
C HIS A 6 14.88 13.48 -8.43
N ASP A 7 15.13 12.99 -9.65
CA ASP A 7 15.80 11.72 -9.91
C ASP A 7 15.21 10.53 -9.14
N ALA A 8 13.88 10.37 -9.24
CA ALA A 8 13.11 9.31 -8.59
C ALA A 8 13.74 7.91 -8.71
N SER A 9 14.36 7.60 -9.85
CA SER A 9 14.95 6.27 -10.13
C SER A 9 16.17 5.93 -9.28
N MET A 10 16.91 6.92 -8.77
CA MET A 10 18.07 6.70 -7.89
C MET A 10 17.82 7.12 -6.44
N THR A 11 17.05 8.18 -6.24
CA THR A 11 16.80 8.74 -4.90
C THR A 11 15.86 7.85 -4.09
N ILE A 12 14.81 7.31 -4.72
CA ILE A 12 13.80 6.51 -4.01
C ILE A 12 14.41 5.23 -3.42
N PRO A 13 15.18 4.40 -4.16
CA PRO A 13 15.76 3.19 -3.58
C PRO A 13 16.71 3.48 -2.42
N LYS A 14 17.55 4.51 -2.53
CA LYS A 14 18.47 4.94 -1.46
C LYS A 14 17.70 5.39 -0.22
N ALA A 15 16.66 6.20 -0.42
CA ALA A 15 15.80 6.66 0.67
C ALA A 15 15.10 5.47 1.37
N MET A 16 14.57 4.50 0.61
CA MET A 16 13.95 3.30 1.20
C MET A 16 14.91 2.51 2.08
N ILE A 17 16.15 2.28 1.62
CA ILE A 17 17.17 1.55 2.40
C ILE A 17 17.55 2.34 3.66
N ALA A 18 17.83 3.64 3.52
CA ALA A 18 18.18 4.50 4.65
C ALA A 18 17.06 4.57 5.68
N SER A 19 15.82 4.77 5.24
CA SER A 19 14.65 4.76 6.12
C SER A 19 14.45 3.42 6.82
N PHE A 20 14.64 2.30 6.12
CA PHE A 20 14.54 0.97 6.74
C PHE A 20 15.62 0.76 7.82
N LEU A 21 16.88 1.12 7.53
CA LEU A 21 17.99 0.96 8.48
C LEU A 21 17.80 1.85 9.72
N ILE A 22 17.43 3.12 9.53
CA ILE A 22 17.21 4.07 10.62
C ILE A 22 16.01 3.61 11.48
N ASN A 23 14.86 3.33 10.87
CA ASN A 23 13.70 2.87 11.63
C ASN A 23 13.97 1.53 12.34
N GLY A 24 14.66 0.60 11.67
CA GLY A 24 15.02 -0.70 12.23
C GLY A 24 15.91 -0.57 13.45
N THR A 25 16.98 0.24 13.39
CA THR A 25 17.89 0.44 14.53
C THR A 25 17.23 1.18 15.68
N LEU A 26 16.42 2.21 15.40
CA LEU A 26 15.65 2.92 16.43
C LEU A 26 14.63 2.00 17.11
N VAL A 27 13.83 1.24 16.35
CA VAL A 27 12.85 0.30 16.93
C VAL A 27 13.55 -0.78 17.74
N PHE A 28 14.68 -1.30 17.26
CA PHE A 28 15.47 -2.28 18.00
C PHE A 28 16.00 -1.71 19.32
N ALA A 29 16.58 -0.51 19.30
CA ALA A 29 17.07 0.16 20.50
C ALA A 29 15.93 0.43 21.50
N MET A 30 14.79 0.96 21.01
CA MET A 30 13.59 1.19 21.83
C MET A 30 13.07 -0.10 22.45
N MET A 31 13.01 -1.20 21.68
CA MET A 31 12.56 -2.50 22.17
C MET A 31 13.49 -3.03 23.27
N MET A 32 14.82 -2.93 23.08
CA MET A 32 15.78 -3.31 24.11
C MET A 32 15.59 -2.50 25.39
N THR A 33 15.49 -1.17 25.28
CA THR A 33 15.23 -0.30 26.43
C THR A 33 13.92 -0.67 27.12
N TYR A 34 12.86 -0.95 26.36
CA TYR A 34 11.58 -1.35 26.93
C TYR A 34 11.68 -2.66 27.72
N ILE A 35 12.33 -3.68 27.16
CA ILE A 35 12.53 -4.97 27.84
C ILE A 35 13.35 -4.82 29.13
N PHE A 36 14.41 -4.01 29.14
CA PHE A 36 15.24 -3.80 30.34
C PHE A 36 14.60 -2.90 31.40
N THR A 37 13.60 -2.09 31.04
CA THR A 37 12.89 -1.19 31.98
C THR A 37 11.60 -1.79 32.52
N LEU A 38 11.17 -2.94 31.99
CA LEU A 38 10.04 -3.71 32.50
C LEU A 38 10.44 -4.42 33.80
N VAL A 39 10.09 -3.81 34.94
CA VAL A 39 10.37 -4.36 36.28
C VAL A 39 9.38 -5.46 36.69
N ASP A 40 8.12 -5.38 36.24
CA ASP A 40 7.08 -6.34 36.60
C ASP A 40 6.13 -6.60 35.42
N TYR A 41 6.40 -7.66 34.67
CA TYR A 41 5.64 -8.08 33.49
C TYR A 41 4.18 -8.44 33.82
N ASP A 42 3.96 -9.19 34.91
CA ASP A 42 2.65 -9.68 35.28
C ASP A 42 1.72 -8.56 35.74
N SER A 43 2.26 -7.55 36.44
CA SER A 43 1.46 -6.38 36.83
C SER A 43 1.05 -5.50 35.64
N ILE A 44 1.79 -5.53 34.52
CA ILE A 44 1.53 -4.70 33.34
C ILE A 44 0.58 -5.39 32.37
N VAL A 45 0.67 -6.72 32.24
CA VAL A 45 -0.20 -7.50 31.34
C VAL A 45 -1.56 -7.80 31.98
N ASN A 46 -1.59 -8.08 33.29
CA ASN A 46 -2.83 -8.45 33.99
C ASN A 46 -3.60 -7.27 34.58
N SER A 47 -3.10 -6.02 34.47
CA SER A 47 -3.76 -4.82 34.99
C SER A 47 -4.96 -4.33 34.14
N ARG A 48 -5.73 -5.26 33.57
CA ARG A 48 -6.99 -5.00 32.86
C ARG A 48 -8.09 -4.37 33.74
N GLU A 49 -7.88 -4.27 35.06
CA GLU A 49 -8.88 -3.82 36.03
C GLU A 49 -8.50 -2.54 36.79
N GLY A 50 -7.32 -1.96 36.54
CA GLY A 50 -6.91 -0.69 37.15
C GLY A 50 -7.24 0.52 36.27
N HIS A 51 -7.49 1.68 36.90
CA HIS A 51 -7.80 3.00 36.32
C HIS A 51 -6.87 3.50 35.18
N LEU A 52 -5.83 2.75 34.82
CA LEU A 52 -4.87 2.98 33.73
C LEU A 52 -4.72 1.70 32.86
N GLY A 53 -5.82 1.13 32.33
CA GLY A 53 -5.85 -0.15 31.57
C GLY A 53 -5.08 -0.21 30.25
N ILE A 54 -4.01 0.58 30.10
CA ILE A 54 -3.16 0.68 28.92
C ILE A 54 -1.70 0.35 29.32
N PRO A 55 -1.12 -0.76 28.84
CA PRO A 55 0.18 -1.28 29.31
C PRO A 55 1.34 -0.27 29.26
N TYR A 56 1.44 0.54 28.21
CA TYR A 56 2.55 1.50 28.08
C TYR A 56 2.48 2.63 29.11
N LEU A 57 1.28 3.03 29.55
CA LEU A 57 1.11 4.10 30.53
C LEU A 57 1.60 3.65 31.90
N ARG A 58 1.35 2.38 32.25
CA ARG A 58 1.86 1.77 33.47
C ARG A 58 3.36 1.54 33.41
N ALA A 59 3.90 1.17 32.25
CA ALA A 59 5.35 1.09 32.05
C ALA A 59 6.03 2.43 32.35
N PHE A 60 5.52 3.55 31.81
CA PHE A 60 6.08 4.87 32.10
C PHE A 60 5.95 5.28 33.56
N ALA A 61 4.79 5.03 34.19
CA ALA A 61 4.59 5.31 35.60
C ALA A 61 5.58 4.54 36.50
N ASN A 62 5.81 3.26 36.18
CA ASN A 62 6.77 2.41 36.90
C ASN A 62 8.21 2.87 36.68
N SER A 63 8.61 3.24 35.45
CA SER A 63 9.97 3.71 35.18
C SER A 63 10.28 5.05 35.84
N THR A 64 9.29 5.95 35.98
CA THR A 64 9.49 7.27 36.60
C THR A 64 9.20 7.28 38.10
N ASN A 65 8.69 6.18 38.68
CA ASN A 65 8.20 6.10 40.07
C ASN A 65 7.19 7.21 40.44
N SER A 66 6.49 7.78 39.44
CA SER A 66 5.59 8.93 39.61
C SER A 66 4.50 8.94 38.55
N ILE A 67 3.24 8.89 39.00
CA ILE A 67 2.05 8.94 38.15
C ILE A 67 1.98 10.21 37.29
N PRO A 68 2.15 11.45 37.83
CA PRO A 68 2.06 12.66 37.01
C PRO A 68 3.18 12.75 35.96
N ALA A 69 4.38 12.24 36.27
CA ALA A 69 5.48 12.24 35.31
C ALA A 69 5.26 11.22 34.18
N GLY A 70 4.76 10.02 34.50
CA GLY A 70 4.34 9.04 33.49
C GLY A 70 3.21 9.55 32.59
N ALA A 71 2.24 10.27 33.16
CA ALA A 71 1.17 10.91 32.40
C ALA A 71 1.70 12.01 31.46
N ALA A 72 2.69 12.80 31.88
CA ALA A 72 3.33 13.81 31.03
C ALA A 72 4.05 13.18 29.82
N LEU A 73 4.77 12.07 30.02
CA LEU A 73 5.40 11.32 28.93
C LEU A 73 4.38 10.72 27.96
N ALA A 74 3.26 10.21 28.48
CA ALA A 74 2.17 9.72 27.64
C ALA A 74 1.49 10.84 26.85
N ALA A 75 1.28 12.01 27.46
CA ALA A 75 0.74 13.18 26.77
C ALA A 75 1.65 13.64 25.62
N LEU A 76 2.98 13.61 25.83
CA LEU A 76 3.95 13.89 24.77
C LEU A 76 3.80 12.92 23.58
N ILE A 77 3.63 11.62 23.84
CA ILE A 77 3.40 10.64 22.78
C ILE A 77 2.10 10.94 22.03
N VAL A 78 1.03 11.31 22.73
CA VAL A 78 -0.24 11.69 22.08
C VAL A 78 -0.04 12.89 21.14
N VAL A 79 0.71 13.92 21.56
CA VAL A 79 1.04 15.07 20.71
C VAL A 79 1.82 14.64 19.46
N LEU A 80 2.83 13.77 19.62
CA LEU A 80 3.60 13.23 18.49
C LEU A 80 2.72 12.43 17.52
N GLN A 81 1.75 11.66 18.03
CA GLN A 81 0.79 10.92 17.21
C GLN A 81 -0.14 11.85 16.43
N ILE A 82 -0.63 12.95 17.03
CA ILE A 82 -1.47 13.93 16.34
C ILE A 82 -0.73 14.53 15.13
N ILE A 83 0.55 14.87 15.31
CA ILE A 83 1.41 15.39 14.23
C ILE A 83 1.60 14.31 13.14
N GLY A 84 1.86 13.06 13.55
CA GLY A 84 2.02 11.92 12.63
C GLY A 84 0.78 11.64 11.78
N VAL A 85 -0.40 11.59 12.41
CA VAL A 85 -1.69 11.35 11.74
C VAL A 85 -1.99 12.44 10.70
N THR A 86 -1.63 13.69 10.98
CA THR A 86 -1.80 14.79 10.01
C THR A 86 -1.01 14.53 8.72
N THR A 87 0.20 13.98 8.84
CA THR A 87 1.04 13.61 7.69
C THR A 87 0.44 12.44 6.91
N TRP A 88 -0.09 11.43 7.62
CA TRP A 88 -0.74 10.27 7.00
C TRP A 88 -2.00 10.67 6.23
N MET A 89 -2.84 11.52 6.84
CA MET A 89 -4.05 12.03 6.22
C MET A 89 -3.74 12.79 4.91
N THR A 90 -2.68 13.60 4.93
CA THR A 90 -2.20 14.32 3.74
C THR A 90 -1.77 13.35 2.62
N SER A 91 -1.10 12.25 2.96
CA SER A 91 -0.70 11.23 1.98
C SER A 91 -1.90 10.45 1.43
N CYS A 92 -2.84 10.03 2.28
CA CYS A 92 -4.06 9.34 1.87
C CYS A 92 -4.94 10.18 0.94
N SER A 93 -5.11 11.48 1.24
CA SER A 93 -5.88 12.39 0.39
C SER A 93 -5.30 12.51 -1.02
N ARG A 94 -3.97 12.51 -1.16
CA ARG A 94 -3.28 12.53 -2.46
C ARG A 94 -3.47 11.23 -3.25
N GLN A 95 -3.45 10.08 -2.58
CA GLN A 95 -3.74 8.79 -3.22
C GLN A 95 -5.18 8.71 -3.73
N ILE A 96 -6.15 9.15 -2.91
CA ILE A 96 -7.57 9.18 -3.29
C ILE A 96 -7.82 10.17 -4.43
N TRP A 97 -7.17 11.34 -4.40
CA TRP A 97 -7.26 12.31 -5.47
C TRP A 97 -6.69 11.76 -6.79
N ALA A 98 -5.51 11.12 -6.75
CA ALA A 98 -4.89 10.50 -7.93
C ALA A 98 -5.78 9.40 -8.52
N PHE A 99 -6.37 8.54 -7.68
CA PHE A 99 -7.30 7.51 -8.13
C PHE A 99 -8.63 8.09 -8.65
N GLY A 100 -9.11 9.18 -8.06
CA GLY A 100 -10.27 9.93 -8.54
C GLY A 100 -10.05 10.55 -9.92
N ARG A 101 -8.83 11.05 -10.20
CA ARG A 101 -8.44 11.62 -11.50
C ARG A 101 -8.60 10.60 -12.62
N ASP A 102 -8.31 9.35 -12.32
CA ASP A 102 -8.42 8.22 -13.24
C ASP A 102 -9.85 7.62 -13.26
N GLN A 103 -10.84 8.35 -12.74
CA GLN A 103 -12.27 7.97 -12.68
C GLN A 103 -12.54 6.68 -11.87
N GLY A 104 -11.73 6.41 -10.83
CA GLY A 104 -11.83 5.19 -10.02
C GLY A 104 -12.98 5.13 -9.01
N PHE A 105 -13.55 6.29 -8.61
CA PHE A 105 -14.60 6.38 -7.58
C PHE A 105 -15.93 6.94 -8.12
N PRO A 106 -17.09 6.55 -7.54
CA PRO A 106 -18.31 7.30 -7.75
C PRO A 106 -18.10 8.72 -7.23
N PHE A 107 -18.62 9.73 -7.92
CA PHE A 107 -18.36 11.16 -7.61
C PHE A 107 -16.90 11.62 -7.77
N SER A 108 -16.14 10.95 -8.64
CA SER A 108 -14.79 11.38 -9.09
C SER A 108 -14.70 12.88 -9.37
N GLY A 109 -15.72 13.48 -10.01
CA GLY A 109 -15.76 14.91 -10.33
C GLY A 109 -15.73 15.84 -9.10
N TRP A 110 -16.28 15.43 -7.96
CA TRP A 110 -16.22 16.21 -6.71
C TRP A 110 -14.88 15.99 -5.98
N ILE A 111 -14.42 14.74 -5.91
CA ILE A 111 -13.16 14.35 -5.23
C ILE A 111 -11.94 14.98 -5.91
N THR A 112 -11.96 15.07 -7.24
CA THR A 112 -10.85 15.61 -8.05
C THR A 112 -10.82 17.12 -8.14
N LYS A 113 -11.89 17.81 -7.75
CA LYS A 113 -11.98 19.26 -7.84
C LYS A 113 -10.98 19.90 -6.88
N VAL A 114 -10.10 20.71 -7.43
CA VAL A 114 -9.14 21.54 -6.68
C VAL A 114 -9.45 23.00 -7.00
N ASP A 115 -9.68 23.82 -5.97
CA ASP A 115 -9.97 25.24 -6.15
C ASP A 115 -8.73 26.00 -6.65
N ARG A 116 -8.95 26.98 -7.52
CA ARG A 116 -7.89 27.81 -8.12
C ARG A 116 -7.20 28.62 -7.02
N GLY A 117 -5.97 28.26 -6.67
CA GLY A 117 -5.18 28.90 -5.61
C GLY A 117 -4.85 27.99 -4.42
N ARG A 118 -5.45 26.79 -4.32
CA ARG A 118 -5.07 25.78 -3.33
C ARG A 118 -4.23 24.68 -3.98
N THR A 119 -3.13 24.32 -3.35
CA THR A 119 -2.23 23.22 -3.79
C THR A 119 -2.71 21.85 -3.35
N HIS A 120 -3.68 21.77 -2.43
CA HIS A 120 -4.13 20.53 -1.81
C HIS A 120 -5.60 20.20 -2.10
N PRO A 121 -5.95 18.94 -2.39
CA PRO A 121 -7.32 18.52 -2.69
C PRO A 121 -8.17 18.41 -1.41
N VAL A 122 -8.81 19.51 -1.03
CA VAL A 122 -9.64 19.60 0.20
C VAL A 122 -10.83 18.64 0.17
N ASN A 123 -11.48 18.45 -0.98
CA ASN A 123 -12.63 17.55 -1.08
C ASN A 123 -12.24 16.08 -0.83
N ALA A 124 -11.09 15.66 -1.38
CA ALA A 124 -10.55 14.32 -1.10
C ALA A 124 -10.19 14.17 0.39
N LEU A 125 -9.63 15.21 1.02
CA LEU A 125 -9.34 15.23 2.45
C LEU A 125 -10.60 15.04 3.30
N VAL A 126 -11.68 15.79 3.01
CA VAL A 126 -12.96 15.68 3.72
C VAL A 126 -13.57 14.28 3.55
N ALA A 127 -13.47 13.69 2.35
CA ALA A 127 -13.94 12.33 2.12
C ALA A 127 -13.20 11.30 2.97
N VAL A 128 -11.85 11.38 3.02
CA VAL A 128 -11.02 10.49 3.84
C VAL A 128 -11.37 10.67 5.31
N TRP A 129 -11.44 11.93 5.78
CA TRP A 129 -11.73 12.25 7.17
C TRP A 129 -13.11 11.73 7.60
N GLY A 130 -14.15 11.95 6.79
CA GLY A 130 -15.48 11.43 7.06
C GLY A 130 -15.50 9.89 7.14
N PHE A 131 -14.79 9.21 6.24
CA PHE A 131 -14.67 7.76 6.27
C PHE A 131 -13.95 7.25 7.54
N VAL A 132 -12.88 7.92 7.96
CA VAL A 132 -12.16 7.60 9.21
C VAL A 132 -13.06 7.79 10.42
N VAL A 133 -13.84 8.88 10.49
CA VAL A 133 -14.80 9.12 11.58
C VAL A 133 -15.84 7.99 11.65
N LEU A 134 -16.37 7.54 10.50
CA LEU A 134 -17.32 6.42 10.44
C LEU A 134 -16.70 5.12 10.97
N ILE A 135 -15.45 4.82 10.63
CA ILE A 135 -14.74 3.66 11.18
C ILE A 135 -14.52 3.82 12.69
N CYS A 136 -14.17 5.02 13.16
CA CYS A 136 -13.98 5.27 14.59
C CYS A 136 -15.28 5.08 15.39
N LEU A 137 -16.45 5.40 14.83
CA LEU A 137 -17.73 5.18 15.50
C LEU A 137 -18.02 3.69 15.79
N ILE A 138 -17.42 2.76 15.04
CA ILE A 138 -17.56 1.31 15.29
C ILE A 138 -17.01 0.93 16.67
N THR A 139 -16.02 1.68 17.18
CA THR A 139 -15.45 1.45 18.52
C THR A 139 -16.47 1.63 19.65
N LEU A 140 -17.50 2.46 19.45
CA LEU A 140 -18.56 2.69 20.43
C LEU A 140 -19.48 1.47 20.59
N GLY A 141 -19.59 0.64 19.54
CA GLY A 141 -20.46 -0.54 19.53
C GLY A 141 -19.75 -1.83 19.94
N SER A 142 -18.49 -2.04 19.49
CA SER A 142 -17.78 -3.29 19.77
C SER A 142 -16.26 -3.16 19.64
N SER A 143 -15.54 -3.51 20.70
CA SER A 143 -14.08 -3.64 20.69
C SER A 143 -13.60 -4.81 19.82
N VAL A 144 -14.41 -5.88 19.69
CA VAL A 144 -14.12 -7.02 18.80
C VAL A 144 -14.14 -6.57 17.34
N ALA A 145 -15.14 -5.77 16.95
CA ALA A 145 -15.22 -5.24 15.59
C ALA A 145 -14.04 -4.30 15.26
N PHE A 146 -13.63 -3.45 16.19
CA PHE A 146 -12.46 -2.60 16.01
C PHE A 146 -11.15 -3.39 15.86
N ASN A 147 -10.94 -4.41 16.70
CA ASN A 147 -9.77 -5.27 16.59
C ASN A 147 -9.77 -6.04 15.27
N ALA A 148 -10.94 -6.51 14.82
CA ALA A 148 -11.07 -7.15 13.52
C ALA A 148 -10.67 -6.21 12.36
N ILE A 149 -11.09 -4.94 12.40
CA ILE A 149 -10.71 -3.94 11.37
C ILE A 149 -9.19 -3.72 11.36
N ASN A 150 -8.55 -3.61 12.53
CA ASN A 150 -7.09 -3.51 12.61
C ASN A 150 -6.40 -4.74 12.01
N SER A 151 -6.92 -5.94 12.27
CA SER A 151 -6.41 -7.16 11.66
C SER A 151 -6.64 -7.21 10.14
N VAL A 152 -7.77 -6.70 9.63
CA VAL A 152 -8.02 -6.55 8.18
C VAL A 152 -6.99 -5.62 7.54
N GLN A 153 -6.60 -4.53 8.20
CA GLN A 153 -5.59 -3.61 7.68
C GLN A 153 -4.27 -4.34 7.41
N VAL A 154 -3.80 -5.18 8.34
CA VAL A 154 -2.58 -5.96 8.16
C VAL A 154 -2.72 -6.93 6.98
N LEU A 155 -3.85 -7.63 6.89
CA LEU A 155 -4.12 -8.56 5.79
C LEU A 155 -4.16 -7.83 4.44
N ALA A 156 -4.76 -6.64 4.39
CA ALA A 156 -4.83 -5.81 3.19
C ALA A 156 -3.43 -5.34 2.73
N ILE A 157 -2.57 -4.94 3.66
CA ILE A 157 -1.17 -4.57 3.36
C ILE A 157 -0.41 -5.77 2.78
N VAL A 158 -0.47 -6.92 3.45
CA VAL A 158 0.20 -8.15 3.00
C VAL A 158 -0.30 -8.56 1.62
N SER A 159 -1.62 -8.50 1.37
CA SER A 159 -2.19 -8.83 0.06
C SER A 159 -1.71 -7.89 -1.05
N THR A 160 -1.58 -6.59 -0.78
CA THR A 160 -1.12 -5.59 -1.75
C THR A 160 0.34 -5.81 -2.13
N TYR A 161 1.19 -6.14 -1.15
CA TYR A 161 2.58 -6.53 -1.39
C TYR A 161 2.67 -7.84 -2.18
N LEU A 162 1.87 -8.84 -1.80
CA LEU A 162 1.81 -10.11 -2.51
C LEU A 162 1.46 -9.91 -3.99
N THR A 163 0.40 -9.14 -4.30
CA THR A 163 0.01 -8.85 -5.69
C THR A 163 1.10 -8.08 -6.44
N SER A 164 1.71 -7.07 -5.82
CA SER A 164 2.75 -6.26 -6.46
C SER A 164 4.00 -7.08 -6.80
N ILE A 165 4.46 -7.93 -5.87
CA ILE A 165 5.62 -8.81 -6.06
C ILE A 165 5.29 -9.91 -7.08
N ALA A 166 4.08 -10.47 -7.04
CA ALA A 166 3.61 -11.45 -8.02
C ALA A 166 3.67 -10.89 -9.45
N CYS A 167 3.14 -9.67 -9.66
CA CYS A 167 3.16 -9.02 -10.97
C CYS A 167 4.60 -8.76 -11.45
N LEU A 168 5.51 -8.37 -10.55
CA LEU A 168 6.92 -8.17 -10.87
C LEU A 168 7.64 -9.47 -11.23
N LEU A 169 7.39 -10.54 -10.47
CA LEU A 169 7.94 -11.88 -10.74
C LEU A 169 7.42 -12.41 -12.07
N TRP A 170 6.11 -12.34 -12.29
CA TRP A 170 5.48 -12.75 -13.54
C TRP A 170 6.09 -12.02 -14.74
N ARG A 171 6.21 -10.69 -14.66
CA ARG A 171 6.78 -9.89 -15.74
C ARG A 171 8.25 -10.20 -16.00
N ARG A 172 9.03 -10.55 -14.98
CA ARG A 172 10.44 -10.92 -15.15
C ARG A 172 10.66 -12.34 -15.67
N SER A 173 9.73 -13.25 -15.36
CA SER A 173 9.83 -14.67 -15.77
C SER A 173 9.22 -14.93 -17.15
N PHE A 174 8.13 -14.24 -17.50
CA PHE A 174 7.33 -14.53 -18.69
C PHE A 174 7.08 -13.32 -19.61
N GLY A 175 7.45 -12.10 -19.19
CA GLY A 175 7.16 -10.87 -19.92
C GLY A 175 8.39 -10.21 -20.53
N ASP A 176 8.15 -9.10 -21.23
CA ASP A 176 9.21 -8.26 -21.77
C ASP A 176 10.15 -7.73 -20.67
N PRO A 177 11.44 -7.55 -20.98
CA PRO A 177 12.40 -7.01 -20.03
C PRO A 177 11.91 -5.67 -19.48
N LEU A 178 12.06 -5.49 -18.16
CA LEU A 178 11.73 -4.23 -17.50
C LEU A 178 12.58 -3.10 -18.12
N PRO A 179 12.05 -1.86 -18.19
CA PRO A 179 12.80 -0.72 -18.67
C PRO A 179 14.13 -0.57 -17.93
N ALA A 180 15.18 -0.18 -18.66
CA ALA A 180 16.49 0.04 -18.07
C ALA A 180 16.39 1.07 -16.93
N SER A 181 16.77 0.66 -15.72
CA SER A 181 16.80 1.51 -14.54
C SER A 181 18.26 1.75 -14.13
N PRO A 182 18.65 3.00 -13.80
CA PRO A 182 19.98 3.31 -13.28
C PRO A 182 20.34 2.55 -12.01
N TRP A 183 19.32 2.16 -11.22
CA TRP A 183 19.49 1.33 -10.04
C TRP A 183 18.83 -0.03 -10.25
N THR A 184 19.63 -1.10 -10.13
CA THR A 184 19.16 -2.48 -10.26
C THR A 184 19.89 -3.39 -9.28
N LEU A 185 19.15 -4.34 -8.70
CA LEU A 185 19.73 -5.44 -7.91
C LEU A 185 20.37 -6.53 -8.79
N GLY A 186 20.33 -6.37 -10.12
CA GLY A 186 20.87 -7.33 -11.07
C GLY A 186 20.28 -8.72 -10.87
N ARG A 187 21.16 -9.73 -10.81
CA ARG A 187 20.78 -11.15 -10.69
C ARG A 187 20.18 -11.52 -9.32
N ALA A 188 20.49 -10.77 -8.26
CA ALA A 188 19.94 -11.00 -6.92
C ALA A 188 18.46 -10.60 -6.81
N ALA A 189 17.93 -9.86 -7.78
CA ALA A 189 16.59 -9.31 -7.72
C ALA A 189 15.49 -10.39 -7.83
N ILE A 190 15.75 -11.50 -8.53
CA ILE A 190 14.80 -12.63 -8.65
C ILE A 190 14.72 -13.44 -7.35
N PRO A 191 15.83 -13.98 -6.80
CA PRO A 191 15.76 -14.76 -5.56
C PRO A 191 15.23 -13.94 -4.39
N LEU A 192 15.59 -12.65 -4.29
CA LEU A 192 15.07 -11.79 -3.22
C LEU A 192 13.55 -11.60 -3.32
N ASN A 193 13.03 -11.38 -4.54
CA ASN A 193 11.58 -11.28 -4.75
C ASN A 193 10.87 -12.61 -4.47
N MET A 194 11.48 -13.76 -4.79
CA MET A 194 10.92 -15.07 -4.45
C MET A 194 10.83 -15.28 -2.93
N VAL A 195 11.89 -14.95 -2.19
CA VAL A 195 11.88 -15.02 -0.72
C VAL A 195 10.80 -14.10 -0.13
N ALA A 196 10.72 -12.85 -0.61
CA ALA A 196 9.71 -11.90 -0.18
C ALA A 196 8.28 -12.39 -0.49
N PHE A 197 8.07 -13.00 -1.66
CA PHE A 197 6.80 -13.59 -2.07
C PHE A 197 6.39 -14.74 -1.15
N CYS A 198 7.29 -15.70 -0.89
CA CYS A 198 7.04 -16.80 0.04
C CYS A 198 6.76 -16.30 1.46
N TYR A 199 7.46 -15.26 1.91
CA TYR A 199 7.22 -14.65 3.22
C TYR A 199 5.86 -13.96 3.30
N CYS A 200 5.42 -13.28 2.23
CA CYS A 200 4.06 -12.71 2.17
C CYS A 200 2.97 -13.78 2.21
N ILE A 201 3.18 -14.94 1.55
CA ILE A 201 2.26 -16.09 1.64
C ILE A 201 2.20 -16.61 3.07
N PHE A 202 3.36 -16.80 3.70
CA PHE A 202 3.45 -17.22 5.10
C PHE A 202 2.67 -16.27 6.00
N LEU A 203 2.89 -14.95 5.90
CA LEU A 203 2.12 -13.96 6.68
C LEU A 203 0.63 -14.00 6.35
N GLY A 204 0.25 -14.12 5.08
CA GLY A 204 -1.16 -14.18 4.67
C GLY A 204 -1.91 -15.36 5.28
N ILE A 205 -1.23 -16.48 5.52
CA ILE A 205 -1.81 -17.67 6.16
C ILE A 205 -1.86 -17.51 7.68
N PHE A 206 -0.80 -17.00 8.33
CA PHE A 206 -0.70 -16.98 9.79
C PHE A 206 -1.34 -15.75 10.46
N VAL A 207 -1.42 -14.60 9.79
CA VAL A 207 -2.07 -13.38 10.33
C VAL A 207 -3.54 -13.61 10.75
N PRO A 208 -4.39 -14.34 10.01
CA PRO A 208 -5.76 -14.60 10.44
C PRO A 208 -5.90 -15.65 11.55
N PHE A 209 -4.83 -16.30 12.00
CA PHE A 209 -4.94 -17.30 13.06
C PHE A 209 -5.25 -16.65 14.42
N PRO A 210 -6.09 -17.30 15.25
CA PRO A 210 -6.37 -16.84 16.61
C PRO A 210 -5.13 -16.98 17.50
N ALA A 211 -4.90 -16.00 18.38
CA ALA A 211 -3.74 -15.99 19.26
C ALA A 211 -3.83 -16.97 20.45
N VAL A 212 -5.04 -17.41 20.80
CA VAL A 212 -5.30 -18.28 21.96
C VAL A 212 -6.35 -19.33 21.62
N LEU A 213 -6.14 -20.56 22.10
CA LEU A 213 -7.09 -21.66 22.04
C LEU A 213 -7.69 -21.90 23.44
N PRO A 214 -8.99 -22.28 23.56
CA PRO A 214 -9.96 -22.55 22.49
C PRO A 214 -10.54 -21.30 21.83
N VAL A 215 -10.97 -21.42 20.58
CA VAL A 215 -11.55 -20.31 19.80
C VAL A 215 -12.97 -20.03 20.25
N THR A 216 -13.25 -18.80 20.67
CA THR A 216 -14.59 -18.28 20.95
C THR A 216 -14.97 -17.18 19.95
N VAL A 217 -16.26 -16.85 19.82
CA VAL A 217 -16.73 -15.76 18.95
C VAL A 217 -16.06 -14.42 19.27
N GLN A 218 -15.69 -14.20 20.54
CA GLN A 218 -15.01 -13.00 21.01
C GLN A 218 -13.50 -12.97 20.72
N ASN A 219 -12.87 -14.14 20.57
CA ASN A 219 -11.43 -14.27 20.31
C ASN A 219 -11.11 -14.66 18.86
N PHE A 220 -12.13 -14.96 18.05
CA PHE A 220 -11.95 -15.27 16.64
C PHE A 220 -11.50 -14.02 15.89
N ASN A 221 -10.46 -14.16 15.08
CA ASN A 221 -10.03 -13.10 14.19
C ASN A 221 -10.99 -13.05 12.99
N TRP A 222 -11.90 -12.06 12.99
CA TRP A 222 -12.89 -11.86 11.93
C TRP A 222 -12.31 -11.24 10.65
N ALA A 223 -11.01 -10.91 10.62
CA ALA A 223 -10.38 -10.28 9.47
C ALA A 223 -10.50 -11.01 8.12
N PRO A 224 -10.29 -12.33 8.00
CA PRO A 224 -10.37 -13.00 6.70
C PRO A 224 -11.79 -12.93 6.11
N VAL A 225 -12.81 -13.02 6.95
CA VAL A 225 -14.22 -12.93 6.52
C VAL A 225 -14.53 -11.53 5.98
N ILE A 226 -14.15 -10.50 6.73
CA ILE A 226 -14.34 -9.10 6.31
C ILE A 226 -13.54 -8.82 5.03
N PHE A 227 -12.29 -9.30 4.96
CA PHE A 227 -11.43 -9.10 3.81
C PHE A 227 -12.01 -9.72 2.53
N ILE A 228 -12.47 -10.97 2.58
CA ILE A 228 -13.13 -11.62 1.44
C ILE A 228 -14.40 -10.86 1.06
N GLY A 229 -15.21 -10.44 2.03
CA GLY A 229 -16.41 -9.63 1.78
C GLY A 229 -16.10 -8.33 1.05
N VAL A 230 -15.08 -7.59 1.49
CA VAL A 230 -14.63 -6.35 0.84
C VAL A 230 -14.10 -6.62 -0.57
N MET A 231 -13.33 -7.71 -0.78
CA MET A 231 -12.83 -8.09 -2.10
C MET A 231 -13.95 -8.46 -3.07
N LEU A 232 -14.98 -9.18 -2.61
CA LEU A 232 -16.16 -9.51 -3.42
C LEU A 232 -16.96 -8.25 -3.79
N LEU A 233 -17.19 -7.34 -2.84
CA LEU A 233 -17.85 -6.07 -3.11
C LEU A 233 -17.06 -5.21 -4.09
N SER A 234 -15.73 -5.18 -3.95
CA SER A 234 -14.83 -4.48 -4.87
C SER A 234 -14.87 -5.10 -6.28
N ALA A 235 -14.85 -6.43 -6.40
CA ALA A 235 -14.98 -7.13 -7.67
C ALA A 235 -16.34 -6.84 -8.34
N LEU A 236 -17.42 -6.84 -7.57
CA LEU A 236 -18.75 -6.51 -8.06
C LEU A 236 -18.81 -5.05 -8.55
N TYR A 237 -18.29 -4.11 -7.75
CA TYR A 237 -18.18 -2.71 -8.13
C TYR A 237 -17.36 -2.52 -9.42
N TYR A 238 -16.26 -3.28 -9.56
CA TYR A 238 -15.45 -3.25 -10.77
C TYR A 238 -16.21 -3.73 -12.00
N GLN A 239 -16.92 -4.86 -11.91
CA GLN A 239 -17.68 -5.41 -13.04
C GLN A 239 -18.87 -4.53 -13.44
N LEU A 240 -19.58 -3.97 -12.46
CA LEU A 240 -20.80 -3.19 -12.71
C LEU A 240 -20.50 -1.78 -13.21
N TRP A 241 -19.48 -1.12 -12.63
CA TRP A 241 -19.22 0.30 -12.83
C TRP A 241 -17.81 0.59 -13.36
N ALA A 242 -16.77 0.17 -12.65
CA ALA A 242 -15.41 0.64 -12.93
C ALA A 242 -14.89 0.21 -14.30
N LYS A 243 -15.18 -1.02 -14.76
CA LYS A 243 -14.77 -1.54 -16.07
C LYS A 243 -15.21 -0.66 -17.25
N LYS A 244 -16.28 0.12 -17.08
CA LYS A 244 -16.85 0.98 -18.14
C LYS A 244 -16.27 2.40 -18.16
N ARG A 245 -15.67 2.87 -17.05
CA ARG A 245 -15.26 4.28 -16.88
C ARG A 245 -13.79 4.46 -16.49
N TYR A 246 -13.17 3.43 -15.93
CA TYR A 246 -11.78 3.45 -15.50
C TYR A 246 -10.85 3.16 -16.68
N TYR A 247 -10.02 4.14 -17.02
CA TYR A 247 -8.94 3.97 -18.00
C TYR A 247 -7.61 4.02 -17.27
N GLY A 248 -6.79 2.97 -17.43
CA GLY A 248 -5.49 2.90 -16.77
C GLY A 248 -4.57 4.05 -17.20
N PRO A 249 -3.66 4.52 -16.32
CA PRO A 249 -2.85 5.72 -16.55
C PRO A 249 -1.96 5.62 -17.80
N VAL A 250 -1.49 4.42 -18.17
CA VAL A 250 -0.68 4.19 -19.38
C VAL A 250 -1.47 4.48 -20.66
N VAL A 251 -2.78 4.16 -20.65
CA VAL A 251 -3.67 4.36 -21.80
C VAL A 251 -3.89 5.86 -22.06
N LEU A 252 -3.99 6.66 -20.99
CA LEU A 252 -4.17 8.11 -21.08
C LEU A 252 -2.92 8.82 -21.60
N VAL A 253 -1.72 8.36 -21.21
CA VAL A 253 -0.46 8.91 -21.72
C VAL A 253 -0.29 8.57 -23.21
N GLN A 254 -0.57 7.34 -23.63
CA GLN A 254 -0.52 6.96 -25.05
C GLN A 254 -1.52 7.75 -25.92
N GLN A 255 -2.72 8.03 -25.41
CA GLN A 255 -3.68 8.92 -26.06
C GLN A 255 -3.16 10.35 -26.21
N ARG A 256 -2.45 10.87 -25.21
CA ARG A 256 -1.90 12.23 -25.24
C ARG A 256 -0.71 12.38 -26.19
N THR A 257 0.09 11.33 -26.34
CA THR A 257 1.26 11.30 -27.24
C THR A 257 0.88 10.96 -28.69
N GLY A 258 -0.39 10.69 -28.99
CA GLY A 258 -0.86 10.37 -30.34
C GLY A 258 -0.54 8.95 -30.82
N ASP A 259 0.03 8.10 -29.94
CA ASP A 259 0.43 6.71 -30.22
C ASP A 259 -0.70 5.70 -29.91
N PHE A 260 -1.94 6.19 -29.83
CA PHE A 260 -3.10 5.40 -29.42
C PHE A 260 -3.72 4.66 -30.61
N ASP A 261 -3.22 3.45 -30.87
CA ASP A 261 -3.88 2.50 -31.77
C ASP A 261 -5.05 1.80 -31.06
N SER A 262 -6.25 2.33 -31.31
CA SER A 262 -7.53 1.80 -30.80
C SER A 262 -7.84 0.34 -31.15
N ARG A 263 -7.11 -0.28 -32.09
CA ARG A 263 -7.28 -1.70 -32.46
C ARG A 263 -6.62 -2.67 -31.47
N LYS A 264 -5.53 -2.28 -30.79
CA LYS A 264 -4.79 -3.16 -29.86
C LYS A 264 -5.48 -3.37 -28.51
N VAL A 265 -6.39 -2.48 -28.12
CA VAL A 265 -7.10 -2.54 -26.83
C VAL A 265 -8.38 -3.38 -26.91
N ARG A 266 -8.93 -3.58 -28.11
CA ARG A 266 -10.28 -4.12 -28.28
C ARG A 266 -10.38 -5.63 -28.47
N GLU A 267 -9.28 -6.35 -28.69
CA GLU A 267 -9.34 -7.80 -28.83
C GLU A 267 -8.17 -8.50 -28.13
N PRO A 268 -8.41 -9.38 -27.14
CA PRO A 268 -7.64 -10.60 -27.04
C PRO A 268 -8.20 -11.55 -28.12
N SER A 269 -7.92 -11.27 -29.40
CA SER A 269 -8.38 -12.14 -30.48
C SER A 269 -7.64 -13.46 -30.32
N ARG A 270 -8.42 -14.51 -30.08
CA ARG A 270 -8.09 -15.92 -30.30
C ARG A 270 -7.08 -16.06 -31.45
N ALA A 271 -5.80 -16.16 -31.13
CA ALA A 271 -4.87 -16.78 -32.05
C ALA A 271 -5.26 -18.26 -32.06
N LYS A 272 -6.02 -18.65 -33.08
CA LYS A 272 -6.16 -20.05 -33.46
C LYS A 272 -4.74 -20.59 -33.59
N MET A 273 -4.45 -21.59 -32.78
CA MET A 273 -3.33 -22.49 -32.94
C MET A 273 -3.60 -23.22 -34.27
N ASP A 274 -3.10 -22.67 -35.37
CA ASP A 274 -3.09 -23.37 -36.65
C ASP A 274 -1.70 -23.97 -36.85
N SER A 275 -1.70 -25.29 -36.96
CA SER A 275 -0.55 -26.16 -37.00
C SER A 275 -0.10 -26.35 -38.45
N SER A 276 0.72 -25.47 -38.99
CA SER A 276 1.49 -25.78 -40.20
C SER A 276 2.64 -24.81 -40.47
N SER A 277 3.83 -25.24 -40.05
CA SER A 277 5.15 -25.05 -40.70
C SER A 277 5.81 -23.64 -40.81
N PRO A 278 7.16 -23.59 -40.88
CA PRO A 278 7.98 -22.47 -40.40
C PRO A 278 8.62 -21.64 -41.54
N GLY A 279 8.93 -20.37 -41.28
CA GLY A 279 9.82 -19.61 -42.17
C GLY A 279 9.71 -18.10 -42.08
N LEU A 280 10.75 -17.48 -41.52
CA LEU A 280 11.39 -16.25 -42.02
C LEU A 280 10.48 -15.15 -42.61
N PHE A 281 9.89 -14.31 -41.74
CA PHE A 281 9.53 -12.92 -42.04
C PHE A 281 9.68 -12.14 -40.72
N GLY A 282 10.53 -11.15 -40.52
CA GLY A 282 11.50 -10.44 -41.34
C GLY A 282 11.92 -9.25 -40.49
N VAL A 283 13.02 -9.36 -39.74
CA VAL A 283 13.53 -8.35 -38.80
C VAL A 283 13.92 -7.03 -39.52
N SER A 284 14.04 -7.08 -40.84
CA SER A 284 14.39 -5.94 -41.70
C SER A 284 13.34 -4.82 -41.71
N SER A 285 12.04 -5.13 -41.66
CA SER A 285 10.98 -4.12 -41.77
C SER A 285 10.72 -3.34 -40.48
N MET A 286 11.09 -3.90 -39.32
CA MET A 286 11.01 -3.20 -38.02
C MET A 286 12.21 -2.27 -37.77
N LEU A 287 13.38 -2.58 -38.34
CA LEU A 287 14.58 -1.77 -38.18
C LEU A 287 14.57 -0.50 -39.07
N GLU A 288 13.94 -0.54 -40.24
CA GLU A 288 13.77 0.66 -41.09
C GLU A 288 12.82 1.71 -40.47
N PHE A 289 11.84 1.29 -39.67
CA PHE A 289 10.94 2.22 -38.98
C PHE A 289 11.61 2.93 -37.79
N TRP A 290 12.53 2.24 -37.11
CA TRP A 290 13.27 2.80 -35.96
C TRP A 290 14.43 3.72 -36.37
N SER A 291 15.04 3.54 -37.56
CA SER A 291 16.12 4.41 -38.04
C SER A 291 15.60 5.78 -38.51
N SER A 292 14.43 5.83 -39.15
CA SER A 292 13.79 7.07 -39.61
C SER A 292 13.39 8.01 -38.46
N THR A 293 12.99 7.46 -37.31
CA THR A 293 12.49 8.24 -36.17
C THR A 293 13.62 8.87 -35.33
N ARG A 294 14.87 8.44 -35.51
CA ARG A 294 16.01 8.95 -34.73
C ARG A 294 16.66 10.21 -35.32
N GLN A 295 16.43 10.53 -36.60
CA GLN A 295 17.07 11.68 -37.26
C GLN A 295 16.27 12.99 -37.15
N SER A 296 15.00 13.00 -36.75
CA SER A 296 14.21 14.23 -36.66
C SER A 296 14.29 14.97 -35.32
N ASN A 297 14.84 14.36 -34.25
CA ASN A 297 14.85 14.94 -32.90
C ASN A 297 16.16 15.65 -32.50
N PHE A 298 16.98 16.07 -33.46
CA PHE A 298 18.15 16.93 -33.21
C PHE A 298 18.05 18.33 -33.84
N ALA A 299 16.87 18.75 -34.29
CA ALA A 299 16.64 20.12 -34.72
C ALA A 299 15.26 20.63 -34.28
N ARG A 300 15.20 21.10 -33.03
CA ARG A 300 14.43 22.24 -32.50
C ARG A 300 14.03 22.02 -31.04
#